data_AF-A0A7K2L455-F1
#
_entry.id   AF-A0A7K2L455-F1
#
_cell.length_a   1.000
_cell.length_b   1.000
_cell.length_c   1.000
_cell.angle_alpha   90.00
_cell.angle_beta   90.00
_cell.angle_gamma   90.00
#
_symmetry.space_group_name_H-M   'P 1'
#
loop_
_entity.id
_entity.type
_entity.pdbx_description
1 polymer ?
#
loop_
_entity_poly.entity_id
_entity_poly.type
_entity_poly.pdbx_seq_one_letter_code
_entity_poly.pdbx_strand_id
1 'polypeptide(L)'
;MTAPTTTTPTATSAASATATSAASTTASTTAPGVPPAPAGEKPVDDPGTAGLVSPRPPVRRARSRTRSLTVRALGPVALLGLWWVSSATGLLTPDVLASPAQVIGAVGELWGNGQLPDALATSLTRSGIGLVIGLAAGLTLGITTGFTRLGDELLDSSLQTLRTIPFLSLVPLFMVWFGINETAKILLIAVATTFPMYVSTSGGVRNTDRKLVEAMRSFGLGRLAIVRQVVLPGALPSLLAGL
;
A
#
# COMPACT_ATOMS: atom_id res chain seq x y z
N MET A 1 -19.69 64.30 28.57
CA MET A 1 -19.69 64.08 27.11
C MET A 1 -19.79 62.56 26.90
N THR A 2 -20.95 61.97 27.21
CA THR A 2 -22.10 61.65 26.32
C THR A 2 -21.80 60.51 25.32
N ALA A 3 -22.56 59.41 25.54
CA ALA A 3 -22.69 58.07 24.92
C ALA A 3 -22.97 58.07 23.38
N PRO A 4 -23.33 56.96 22.66
CA PRO A 4 -23.79 55.59 23.06
C PRO A 4 -23.12 54.42 22.28
N THR A 5 -23.13 53.14 22.70
CA THR A 5 -24.18 52.11 22.92
C THR A 5 -24.97 51.65 21.68
N THR A 6 -24.80 50.37 21.29
CA THR A 6 -25.82 49.43 20.74
C THR A 6 -25.15 48.03 20.68
N THR A 7 -25.45 47.04 21.56
CA THR A 7 -26.63 46.15 21.69
C THR A 7 -26.71 45.06 20.60
N THR A 8 -26.33 43.80 20.89
CA THR A 8 -27.11 42.63 21.42
C THR A 8 -27.31 41.57 20.29
N PRO A 9 -27.93 40.38 20.53
CA PRO A 9 -27.28 39.05 20.41
C PRO A 9 -28.20 38.04 19.66
N THR A 10 -28.31 36.80 20.19
CA THR A 10 -29.39 35.79 20.00
C THR A 10 -29.41 35.04 18.66
N ALA A 11 -29.77 33.77 18.55
CA ALA A 11 -30.06 32.65 19.45
C ALA A 11 -30.52 31.51 18.49
N THR A 12 -30.08 30.27 18.69
CA THR A 12 -30.87 29.18 19.29
C THR A 12 -31.92 28.55 18.36
N SER A 13 -32.09 27.24 18.61
CA SER A 13 -33.24 26.38 18.32
C SER A 13 -33.19 25.66 16.98
N ALA A 14 -32.95 24.34 16.99
CA ALA A 14 -33.92 23.28 17.37
C ALA A 14 -34.95 23.11 16.26
N ALA A 15 -35.47 21.94 15.93
CA ALA A 15 -35.27 20.55 16.29
C ALA A 15 -36.23 19.76 15.38
N SER A 16 -36.19 18.44 15.50
CA SER A 16 -37.31 17.52 15.22
C SER A 16 -37.49 17.15 13.74
N ALA A 17 -37.21 15.90 13.37
CA ALA A 17 -38.17 14.77 13.38
C ALA A 17 -38.93 14.74 12.01
N THR A 18 -39.37 13.65 11.40
CA THR A 18 -39.74 12.29 11.81
C THR A 18 -39.90 11.48 10.52
N ALA A 19 -39.96 10.15 10.66
CA ALA A 19 -40.73 9.20 9.86
C ALA A 19 -40.19 8.84 8.44
N THR A 20 -39.84 7.58 8.16
CA THR A 20 -40.63 6.32 8.15
C THR A 20 -41.38 6.12 6.83
N SER A 21 -41.30 4.88 6.32
CA SER A 21 -42.13 4.26 5.27
C SER A 21 -41.78 4.65 3.84
N ALA A 22 -41.79 3.78 2.84
CA ALA A 22 -42.24 2.39 2.77
C ALA A 22 -41.55 1.70 1.59
N ALA A 23 -41.46 0.38 1.69
CA ALA A 23 -41.13 -0.52 0.60
C ALA A 23 -42.09 -0.38 -0.60
N SER A 24 -41.59 -0.64 -1.80
CA SER A 24 -42.39 -1.28 -2.85
C SER A 24 -41.48 -2.16 -3.70
N THR A 25 -41.58 -3.46 -3.44
CA THR A 25 -41.27 -4.56 -4.36
C THR A 25 -42.18 -4.48 -5.59
N THR A 26 -41.85 -5.27 -6.63
CA THR A 26 -42.58 -5.56 -7.89
C THR A 26 -42.42 -4.49 -8.97
N ALA A 27 -42.07 -4.76 -10.23
CA ALA A 27 -42.05 -5.98 -11.03
C ALA A 27 -40.99 -5.81 -12.15
N SER A 28 -40.14 -6.80 -12.38
CA SER A 28 -40.22 -7.71 -13.54
C SER A 28 -40.49 -7.04 -14.89
N THR A 29 -39.47 -7.15 -15.76
CA THR A 29 -39.60 -7.74 -17.09
C THR A 29 -40.69 -7.15 -17.99
N THR A 30 -40.27 -6.43 -19.03
CA THR A 30 -40.45 -6.80 -20.45
C THR A 30 -39.86 -5.65 -21.28
N ALA A 31 -38.76 -5.91 -21.98
CA ALA A 31 -38.46 -5.13 -23.18
C ALA A 31 -39.32 -5.70 -24.30
N PRO A 32 -40.22 -4.89 -24.91
CA PRO A 32 -40.30 -4.95 -26.36
C PRO A 32 -40.67 -3.60 -26.98
N GLY A 33 -39.98 -3.27 -28.07
CA GLY A 33 -40.39 -2.19 -28.97
C GLY A 33 -39.70 -0.88 -28.67
N VAL A 34 -38.57 -0.65 -29.33
CA VAL A 34 -38.15 0.71 -29.68
C VAL A 34 -39.27 1.29 -30.56
N PRO A 35 -40.00 2.32 -30.12
CA PRO A 35 -40.92 3.04 -30.99
C PRO A 35 -40.11 3.71 -32.11
N PRO A 36 -40.60 3.79 -33.35
CA PRO A 36 -39.95 4.60 -34.37
C PRO A 36 -39.78 6.02 -33.81
N ALA A 37 -38.54 6.51 -33.80
CA ALA A 37 -38.21 7.83 -33.32
C ALA A 37 -39.19 8.85 -33.91
N PRO A 38 -39.80 9.74 -33.11
CA PRO A 38 -40.69 10.77 -33.63
C PRO A 38 -39.88 11.62 -34.63
N ALA A 39 -40.24 11.48 -35.91
CA ALA A 39 -39.74 12.36 -36.95
C ALA A 39 -40.28 13.76 -36.65
N GLY A 40 -39.41 14.64 -36.11
CA GLY A 40 -39.68 16.07 -36.06
C GLY A 40 -39.63 16.76 -34.70
N GLU A 41 -39.27 16.09 -33.60
CA GLU A 41 -38.92 16.85 -32.38
C GLU A 41 -37.53 17.46 -32.55
N LYS A 42 -37.51 18.77 -32.83
CA LYS A 42 -36.31 19.59 -32.63
C LYS A 42 -35.84 19.37 -31.19
N PRO A 43 -34.54 19.18 -30.94
CA PRO A 43 -34.02 19.11 -29.59
C PRO A 43 -34.58 20.30 -28.80
N VAL A 44 -35.27 20.03 -27.70
CA VAL A 44 -35.64 21.08 -26.76
C VAL A 44 -34.32 21.67 -26.29
N ASP A 45 -34.04 22.90 -26.74
CA ASP A 45 -32.90 23.69 -26.30
C ASP A 45 -33.11 24.03 -24.82
N ASP A 46 -32.79 23.08 -23.93
CA ASP A 46 -32.64 23.35 -22.52
C ASP A 46 -31.52 24.39 -22.37
N PRO A 47 -31.81 25.64 -21.94
CA PRO A 47 -30.78 26.68 -21.85
C PRO A 47 -29.68 26.34 -20.83
N GLY A 48 -29.88 25.29 -20.01
CA GLY A 48 -28.89 24.75 -19.08
C GLY A 48 -27.91 23.71 -19.67
N THR A 49 -28.19 23.14 -20.86
CA THR A 49 -27.31 22.14 -21.51
C THR A 49 -26.53 22.69 -22.69
N ALA A 50 -26.78 23.93 -23.10
CA ALA A 50 -26.13 24.65 -24.21
C ALA A 50 -24.59 24.84 -24.08
N GLY A 51 -23.99 24.41 -22.98
CA GLY A 51 -22.54 24.43 -22.75
C GLY A 51 -21.94 23.09 -22.34
N LEU A 52 -22.73 22.02 -22.27
CA LEU A 52 -22.22 20.70 -21.89
C LEU A 52 -21.55 20.04 -23.10
N VAL A 53 -20.26 20.31 -23.25
CA VAL A 53 -19.39 19.58 -24.16
C VAL A 53 -19.35 18.12 -23.70
N SER A 54 -19.98 17.22 -24.45
CA SER A 54 -19.83 15.78 -24.23
C SER A 54 -18.34 15.44 -24.23
N PRO A 55 -17.77 14.97 -23.11
CA PRO A 55 -16.35 14.63 -23.06
C PRO A 55 -16.10 13.51 -24.06
N ARG A 56 -15.46 13.82 -25.20
CA ARG A 56 -14.94 12.80 -26.11
C ARG A 56 -13.84 12.08 -25.34
N PRO A 57 -13.99 10.77 -25.02
CA PRO A 57 -12.90 10.04 -24.40
C PRO A 57 -11.69 10.15 -25.32
N PRO A 58 -10.51 10.54 -24.81
CA PRO A 58 -9.31 10.58 -25.63
C PRO A 58 -9.10 9.17 -26.21
N VAL A 59 -9.13 9.06 -27.53
CA VAL A 59 -8.87 7.81 -28.23
C VAL A 59 -7.40 7.48 -27.95
N ARG A 60 -7.14 6.71 -26.90
CA ARG A 60 -5.81 6.18 -26.58
C ARG A 60 -5.42 5.28 -27.75
N ARG A 61 -4.66 5.83 -28.71
CA ARG A 61 -4.04 5.03 -29.77
C ARG A 61 -3.31 3.88 -29.10
N ALA A 62 -3.71 2.65 -29.41
CA ALA A 62 -3.08 1.44 -28.93
C ALA A 62 -1.62 1.45 -29.42
N ARG A 63 -0.71 1.92 -28.56
CA ARG A 63 0.72 1.87 -28.83
C ARG A 63 1.05 0.39 -28.96
N SER A 64 1.65 -0.02 -30.10
CA SER A 64 1.91 -1.44 -30.36
C SER A 64 2.71 -2.03 -29.19
N ARG A 65 2.23 -3.17 -28.68
CA ARG A 65 2.80 -3.85 -27.51
C ARG A 65 4.30 -4.07 -27.67
N THR A 66 4.73 -4.37 -28.89
CA THR A 66 6.13 -4.52 -29.32
C THR A 66 6.93 -3.22 -29.17
N ARG A 67 6.45 -2.07 -29.68
CA ARG A 67 7.18 -0.79 -29.53
C ARG A 67 7.26 -0.34 -28.07
N SER A 68 6.24 -0.65 -27.27
CA SER A 68 6.27 -0.40 -25.82
C SER A 68 7.27 -1.29 -25.09
N LEU A 69 7.41 -2.56 -25.51
CA LEU A 69 8.38 -3.51 -24.95
C LEU A 69 9.81 -3.14 -25.33
N THR A 70 10.07 -2.79 -26.60
CA THR A 70 11.41 -2.41 -27.07
C THR A 70 11.91 -1.14 -26.38
N VAL A 71 11.06 -0.12 -26.22
CA VAL A 71 11.43 1.12 -25.51
C VAL A 71 11.68 0.86 -24.02
N ARG A 72 10.93 -0.06 -23.39
CA ARG A 72 11.17 -0.46 -21.99
C ARG A 72 12.46 -1.27 -21.81
N ALA A 73 12.79 -2.14 -22.76
CA ALA A 73 13.99 -2.97 -22.71
C ALA A 73 15.27 -2.20 -23.06
N LEU A 74 15.16 -1.08 -23.79
CA LEU A 74 16.31 -0.27 -24.18
C LEU A 74 17.06 0.33 -22.98
N GLY A 75 16.35 0.72 -21.92
CA GLY A 75 16.96 1.28 -20.70
C GLY A 75 17.92 0.30 -20.00
N PRO A 76 17.47 -0.91 -19.60
CA PRO A 76 18.33 -1.92 -18.99
C PRO A 76 19.48 -2.35 -19.90
N VAL A 77 19.22 -2.53 -21.20
CA VAL A 77 20.24 -2.97 -22.16
C VAL A 77 21.29 -1.89 -22.39
N ALA A 78 20.90 -0.61 -22.49
CA ALA A 78 21.84 0.50 -22.59
C ALA A 78 22.70 0.61 -21.32
N LEU A 79 22.13 0.37 -20.14
CA LEU A 79 22.87 0.35 -18.89
C LEU A 79 23.90 -0.79 -18.85
N LEU A 80 23.51 -2.00 -19.26
CA LEU A 80 24.42 -3.15 -19.34
C LEU A 80 25.53 -2.93 -20.39
N GLY A 81 25.17 -2.36 -21.54
CA GLY A 81 26.13 -1.99 -22.57
C GLY A 81 27.12 -0.94 -22.08
N LEU A 82 26.64 0.10 -21.41
CA LEU A 82 27.49 1.14 -20.81
C LEU A 82 28.40 0.55 -19.73
N TRP A 83 27.90 -0.36 -18.89
CA TRP A 83 28.71 -1.07 -17.89
C TRP A 83 29.80 -1.90 -18.56
N TRP A 84 29.45 -2.71 -19.56
CA TRP A 84 30.41 -3.54 -20.28
C TRP A 84 31.49 -2.72 -20.97
N VAL A 85 31.10 -1.65 -21.68
CA VAL A 85 32.06 -0.74 -22.35
C VAL A 85 32.94 0.00 -21.32
N SER A 86 32.37 0.48 -20.22
CA SER A 86 33.12 1.20 -19.18
C SER A 86 34.13 0.30 -18.47
N SER A 87 33.78 -0.97 -18.23
CA SER A 87 34.70 -1.95 -17.64
C SER A 87 35.73 -2.48 -18.65
N ALA A 88 35.37 -2.66 -19.93
CA ALA A 88 36.27 -3.21 -20.94
C ALA A 88 37.30 -2.20 -21.46
N THR A 89 36.98 -0.90 -21.44
CA THR A 89 37.87 0.16 -21.91
C THR A 89 38.99 0.52 -20.93
N GLY A 90 39.00 -0.07 -19.72
CA GLY A 90 40.05 0.16 -18.73
C GLY A 90 40.09 1.59 -18.16
N LEU A 91 39.06 2.40 -18.44
CA LEU A 91 38.92 3.74 -17.85
C LEU A 91 38.77 3.70 -16.32
N LEU A 92 38.36 2.55 -15.77
CA LEU A 92 38.27 2.29 -14.34
C LEU A 92 39.08 1.03 -14.00
N THR A 93 39.92 1.13 -12.96
CA THR A 93 40.74 0.03 -12.44
C THR A 93 39.84 -1.13 -11.98
N PRO A 94 40.25 -2.41 -12.12
CA PRO A 94 39.46 -3.57 -11.69
C PRO A 94 38.96 -3.53 -10.23
N ASP A 95 39.62 -2.77 -9.35
CA ASP A 95 39.19 -2.53 -7.97
C ASP A 95 37.94 -1.64 -7.84
N VAL A 96 37.70 -0.78 -8.83
CA VAL A 96 36.55 0.13 -8.87
C VAL A 96 35.39 -0.48 -9.66
N LEU A 97 35.70 -1.26 -10.72
CA LEU A 97 34.69 -1.84 -11.59
C LEU A 97 35.16 -3.15 -12.23
N ALA A 98 34.92 -4.26 -11.53
CA ALA A 98 35.13 -5.60 -12.07
C ALA A 98 34.35 -5.82 -13.36
N SER A 99 35.00 -6.38 -14.37
CA SER A 99 34.34 -6.69 -15.64
C SER A 99 33.27 -7.79 -15.46
N PRO A 100 32.20 -7.79 -16.26
CA PRO A 100 31.16 -8.83 -16.16
C PRO A 100 31.71 -10.27 -16.27
N ALA A 101 32.76 -10.48 -17.05
CA ALA A 101 33.43 -11.78 -17.19
C ALA A 101 34.15 -12.21 -15.90
N GLN A 102 34.83 -11.29 -15.22
CA GLN A 102 35.48 -11.55 -13.93
C GLN A 102 34.46 -11.88 -12.85
N VAL A 103 33.30 -11.21 -12.84
CA VAL A 103 32.21 -11.52 -11.90
C VAL A 103 31.70 -12.95 -12.12
N ILE A 104 31.47 -13.36 -13.36
CA ILE A 104 31.01 -14.72 -13.68
C ILE A 104 32.05 -15.78 -13.28
N GLY A 105 33.33 -15.52 -13.57
CA GLY A 105 34.43 -16.39 -13.15
C GLY A 105 34.50 -16.55 -11.63
N ALA A 106 34.47 -15.44 -10.90
CA ALA A 106 34.48 -15.44 -9.44
C ALA A 106 33.26 -16.16 -8.85
N VAL A 107 32.06 -15.97 -9.42
CA VAL A 107 30.86 -16.71 -8.99
C VAL A 107 31.05 -18.22 -9.18
N GLY A 108 31.60 -18.67 -10.31
CA GLY A 108 31.87 -20.09 -10.54
C GLY A 108 32.86 -20.68 -9.54
N GLU A 109 33.95 -19.97 -9.26
CA GLU A 109 34.95 -20.36 -8.27
C GLU A 109 34.39 -20.43 -6.84
N LEU A 110 33.66 -19.39 -6.41
CA LEU A 110 33.05 -19.32 -5.08
C LEU A 110 31.86 -20.28 -4.92
N TRP A 111 31.21 -20.65 -6.02
CA TRP A 111 30.17 -21.69 -5.99
C TRP A 111 30.79 -23.08 -5.84
N GLY A 112 31.88 -23.35 -6.58
CA GLY A 112 32.59 -24.63 -6.54
C GLY A 112 33.28 -24.92 -5.21
N ASN A 113 33.78 -23.88 -4.53
CA ASN A 113 34.42 -24.02 -3.22
C ASN A 113 33.44 -23.96 -2.02
N GLY A 114 32.14 -23.80 -2.28
CA GLY A 114 31.09 -23.78 -1.25
C GLY A 114 31.00 -22.49 -0.42
N GLN A 115 31.86 -21.50 -0.64
CA GLN A 115 31.84 -20.25 0.14
C GLN A 115 30.62 -19.38 -0.20
N LEU A 116 30.25 -19.31 -1.49
CA LEU A 116 29.07 -18.55 -1.90
C LEU A 116 27.79 -19.11 -1.24
N PRO A 117 27.44 -20.41 -1.39
CA PRO A 117 26.21 -20.94 -0.82
C PRO A 117 26.18 -20.86 0.72
N ASP A 118 27.32 -21.02 1.40
CA ASP A 118 27.38 -20.91 2.86
C ASP A 118 27.15 -19.45 3.34
N ALA A 119 27.78 -18.49 2.68
CA ALA A 119 27.55 -17.06 2.95
C ALA A 119 26.10 -16.65 2.63
N LEU A 120 25.54 -17.15 1.53
CA LEU A 120 24.14 -16.96 1.15
C LEU A 120 23.20 -17.55 2.20
N ALA A 121 23.38 -18.81 2.59
CA ALA A 121 22.55 -19.49 3.57
C ALA A 121 22.58 -18.77 4.92
N THR A 122 23.76 -18.32 5.35
CA THR A 122 23.95 -17.55 6.57
C THR A 122 23.20 -16.22 6.52
N SER A 123 23.34 -15.46 5.43
CA SER A 123 22.62 -14.19 5.24
C SER A 123 21.09 -14.39 5.18
N LEU A 124 20.65 -15.43 4.50
CA LEU A 124 19.23 -15.76 4.32
C LEU A 124 18.59 -16.24 5.62
N THR A 125 19.31 -17.04 6.43
CA THR A 125 18.84 -17.50 7.74
C THR A 125 18.66 -16.32 8.69
N ARG A 126 19.64 -15.43 8.77
CA ARG A 126 19.57 -14.22 9.61
C ARG A 126 18.40 -13.32 9.19
N SER A 127 18.28 -13.07 7.89
CA SER A 127 17.21 -12.26 7.33
C SER A 127 15.84 -12.90 7.54
N GLY A 128 15.73 -14.22 7.34
CA GLY A 128 14.50 -14.98 7.55
C GLY A 128 14.04 -14.96 9.00
N ILE A 129 14.94 -15.17 9.97
CA ILE A 129 14.60 -15.10 11.40
C ILE A 129 14.14 -13.68 11.77
N GLY A 130 14.90 -12.66 11.36
CA GLY A 130 14.55 -11.27 11.62
C GLY A 130 13.19 -10.91 11.02
N LEU A 131 12.94 -11.34 9.78
CA LEU A 131 11.69 -11.14 9.08
C LEU A 131 10.52 -11.81 9.80
N VAL A 132 10.64 -13.08 10.21
CA VAL A 132 9.57 -13.78 10.95
C VAL A 132 9.22 -13.06 12.25
N ILE A 133 10.23 -12.62 13.02
CA ILE A 133 10.02 -11.87 14.27
C ILE A 133 9.34 -10.52 13.97
N GLY A 134 9.84 -9.78 12.98
CA GLY A 134 9.29 -8.47 12.61
C GLY A 134 7.88 -8.55 12.05
N LEU A 135 7.58 -9.57 11.24
CA LEU A 135 6.23 -9.83 10.74
C LEU A 135 5.27 -10.14 11.87
N ALA A 136 5.64 -11.02 12.79
CA ALA A 136 4.80 -11.37 13.92
C ALA A 136 4.50 -10.14 14.80
N ALA A 137 5.52 -9.32 15.08
CA ALA A 137 5.36 -8.09 15.85
C ALA A 137 4.48 -7.07 15.11
N GLY A 138 4.78 -6.77 13.85
CA GLY A 138 4.06 -5.79 13.04
C GLY A 138 2.60 -6.19 12.78
N LEU A 139 2.36 -7.47 12.53
CA LEU A 139 1.01 -8.02 12.37
C LEU A 139 0.21 -7.90 13.67
N THR A 140 0.80 -8.28 14.82
CA THR A 140 0.14 -8.18 16.12
C THR A 140 -0.19 -6.74 16.47
N LEU A 141 0.75 -5.81 16.27
CA LEU A 141 0.55 -4.37 16.48
C LEU A 141 -0.54 -3.84 15.55
N GLY A 142 -0.47 -4.14 14.24
CA GLY A 142 -1.39 -3.62 13.24
C GLY A 142 -2.82 -4.11 13.41
N ILE A 143 -3.00 -5.38 13.80
CA ILE A 143 -4.31 -5.92 14.18
C ILE A 143 -4.79 -5.23 15.46
N THR A 144 -3.96 -5.12 16.50
CA THR A 144 -4.37 -4.50 17.77
C THR A 144 -4.85 -3.06 17.58
N THR A 145 -4.13 -2.26 16.80
CA THR A 145 -4.53 -0.88 16.47
C THR A 145 -5.74 -0.81 15.55
N GLY A 146 -5.88 -1.75 14.60
CA GLY A 146 -7.02 -1.79 13.68
C GLY A 146 -8.36 -2.12 14.36
N PHE A 147 -8.33 -2.89 15.46
CA PHE A 147 -9.54 -3.32 16.17
C PHE A 147 -9.86 -2.54 17.45
N THR A 148 -8.87 -1.86 18.06
CA THR A 148 -9.07 -1.15 19.33
C THR A 148 -8.93 0.36 19.16
N ARG A 149 -9.91 1.12 19.65
CA ARG A 149 -9.91 2.59 19.62
C ARG A 149 -8.75 3.19 20.43
N LEU A 150 -8.40 2.51 21.53
CA LEU A 150 -7.26 2.88 22.38
C LEU A 150 -5.92 2.63 21.69
N GLY A 151 -5.82 1.55 20.90
CA GLY A 151 -4.64 1.26 20.10
C GLY A 151 -4.46 2.25 18.96
N ASP A 152 -5.56 2.67 18.34
CA ASP A 152 -5.58 3.73 17.34
C ASP A 152 -5.03 5.05 17.87
N GLU A 153 -5.44 5.49 19.08
CA GLU A 153 -4.95 6.76 19.64
C GLU A 153 -3.52 6.68 20.19
N LEU A 154 -3.16 5.60 20.89
CA LEU A 154 -1.86 5.50 21.57
C LEU A 154 -0.76 4.94 20.67
N LEU A 155 -1.01 3.84 19.98
CA LEU A 155 0.04 3.16 19.20
C LEU A 155 0.24 3.81 17.82
N ASP A 156 -0.81 4.29 17.14
CA ASP A 156 -0.65 4.95 15.83
C ASP A 156 0.25 6.19 15.97
N SER A 157 -0.05 7.07 16.93
CA SER A 157 0.77 8.25 17.23
C SER A 157 2.20 7.92 17.64
N SER A 158 2.39 6.91 18.51
CA SER A 158 3.71 6.47 18.95
C SER A 158 4.53 5.90 17.79
N LEU A 159 3.92 5.08 16.94
CA LEU A 159 4.58 4.46 15.78
C LEU A 159 4.88 5.46 14.68
N GLN A 160 4.02 6.47 14.49
CA GLN A 160 4.25 7.58 13.57
C GLN A 160 5.47 8.42 14.01
N THR A 161 5.59 8.67 15.31
CA THR A 161 6.75 9.35 15.90
C THR A 161 8.01 8.51 15.74
N LEU A 162 7.93 7.21 16.04
CA LEU A 162 9.06 6.30 15.95
C LEU A 162 9.57 6.13 14.51
N ARG A 163 8.66 6.19 13.52
CA ARG A 163 8.99 6.18 12.09
C ARG A 163 9.71 7.44 11.60
N THR A 164 9.54 8.57 12.30
CA THR A 164 10.26 9.80 11.97
C THR A 164 11.75 9.67 12.28
N ILE A 165 12.11 8.79 13.22
CA ILE A 165 13.50 8.47 13.53
C ILE A 165 14.04 7.59 12.39
N PRO A 166 15.11 8.00 11.68
CA PRO A 166 15.65 7.19 10.60
C PRO A 166 16.23 5.90 11.18
N PHE A 167 15.81 4.76 10.63
CA PHE A 167 16.22 3.43 11.08
C PHE A 167 17.75 3.27 11.17
N LEU A 168 18.49 3.94 10.28
CA LEU A 168 19.97 3.98 10.29
C LEU A 168 20.55 4.46 11.63
N SER A 169 19.81 5.27 12.38
CA SER A 169 20.23 5.78 13.70
C SER A 169 20.17 4.72 14.80
N LEU A 170 19.35 3.67 14.63
CA LEU A 170 19.23 2.58 15.59
C LEU A 170 20.43 1.62 15.53
N VAL A 171 21.14 1.57 14.40
CA VAL A 171 22.29 0.68 14.20
C VAL A 171 23.35 0.84 15.30
N PRO A 172 23.90 2.03 15.57
CA PRO A 172 24.92 2.20 16.61
C PRO A 172 24.38 1.89 18.02
N LEU A 173 23.13 2.22 18.32
CA LEU A 173 22.51 1.91 19.62
C LEU A 173 22.47 0.40 19.86
N PHE A 174 22.00 -0.37 18.87
CA PHE A 174 21.94 -1.82 18.95
C PHE A 174 23.34 -2.44 19.02
N MET A 175 24.32 -1.87 18.29
CA MET A 175 25.72 -2.30 18.37
C MET A 175 26.32 -2.10 19.76
N VAL A 176 26.02 -1.01 20.46
CA VAL A 176 26.52 -0.77 21.82
C VAL A 176 25.84 -1.68 22.83
N TRP A 177 24.53 -1.88 22.69
CA TRP A 177 23.74 -2.61 23.69
C TRP A 177 23.92 -4.13 23.60
N PHE A 178 23.85 -4.67 22.38
CA PHE A 178 23.95 -6.10 22.13
C PHE A 178 25.36 -6.52 21.70
N GLY A 179 26.25 -5.57 21.41
CA GLY A 179 27.57 -5.83 20.84
C GLY A 179 27.53 -6.01 19.32
N ILE A 180 28.71 -6.23 18.74
CA ILE A 180 28.88 -6.55 17.31
C ILE A 180 28.68 -8.06 17.12
N ASN A 181 27.44 -8.52 17.27
CA ASN A 181 27.07 -9.92 17.13
C ASN A 181 25.94 -10.14 16.12
N GLU A 182 25.58 -11.40 15.89
CA GLU A 182 24.49 -11.76 14.97
C GLU A 182 23.12 -11.35 15.50
N THR A 183 22.94 -11.33 16.82
CA THR A 183 21.70 -10.90 17.47
C THR A 183 21.35 -9.46 17.11
N ALA A 184 22.32 -8.53 17.16
CA ALA A 184 22.10 -7.14 16.79
C ALA A 184 21.60 -7.00 15.35
N LYS A 185 22.17 -7.75 14.40
CA LYS A 185 21.76 -7.73 12.98
C LYS A 185 20.34 -8.26 12.81
N ILE A 186 20.00 -9.37 13.47
CA ILE A 186 18.66 -9.99 13.39
C ILE A 186 17.61 -9.03 13.97
N LEU A 187 17.87 -8.43 15.13
CA LEU A 187 16.93 -7.49 15.77
C LEU A 187 16.74 -6.23 14.94
N LEU A 188 17.80 -5.72 14.30
CA LEU A 188 17.71 -4.61 13.36
C LEU A 188 16.77 -4.94 12.19
N ILE A 189 16.91 -6.12 11.58
CA ILE A 189 16.00 -6.56 10.51
C ILE A 189 14.56 -6.69 11.03
N ALA A 190 14.37 -7.24 12.23
CA ALA A 190 13.06 -7.37 12.84
C ALA A 190 12.38 -6.00 13.04
N VAL A 191 13.10 -5.02 13.59
CA VAL A 191 12.60 -3.65 13.76
C VAL A 191 12.33 -2.99 12.42
N ALA A 192 13.23 -3.12 11.44
CA ALA A 192 13.07 -2.56 10.09
C ALA A 192 11.82 -3.07 9.37
N THR A 193 11.52 -4.37 9.52
CA THR A 193 10.37 -5.03 8.87
C THR A 193 9.07 -4.87 9.66
N THR A 194 9.14 -4.58 10.97
CA THR A 194 7.96 -4.36 11.82
C THR A 194 7.12 -3.17 11.35
N PHE A 195 7.74 -2.04 10.99
CA PHE A 195 6.99 -0.82 10.63
C PHE A 195 6.22 -0.92 9.30
N PRO A 196 6.83 -1.33 8.17
CA PRO A 196 6.10 -1.51 6.92
C PRO A 196 4.98 -2.55 7.06
N MET A 197 5.24 -3.63 7.81
CA MET A 197 4.23 -4.65 8.07
C MET A 197 3.09 -4.12 8.93
N TYR A 198 3.38 -3.33 9.97
CA TYR A 198 2.38 -2.65 10.78
C TYR A 198 1.48 -1.76 9.91
N VAL A 199 2.06 -0.88 9.09
CA VAL A 199 1.30 0.05 8.22
C VAL A 199 0.44 -0.71 7.22
N SER A 200 0.99 -1.77 6.63
CA SER A 200 0.28 -2.59 5.65
C SER A 200 -0.85 -3.39 6.30
N THR A 201 -0.64 -3.87 7.52
CA THR A 201 -1.66 -4.58 8.31
C THR A 201 -2.76 -3.65 8.77
N SER A 202 -2.42 -2.53 9.42
CA SER A 202 -3.40 -1.57 9.95
C SER A 202 -4.23 -0.96 8.81
N GLY A 203 -3.59 -0.64 7.68
CA GLY A 203 -4.25 -0.22 6.45
C GLY A 203 -5.21 -1.29 5.90
N GLY A 204 -4.77 -2.55 5.81
CA GLY A 204 -5.59 -3.67 5.33
C GLY A 204 -6.79 -3.98 6.22
N VAL A 205 -6.61 -3.93 7.54
CA VAL A 205 -7.71 -4.12 8.51
C VAL A 205 -8.72 -2.99 8.42
N ARG A 206 -8.28 -1.73 8.31
CA ARG A 206 -9.17 -0.56 8.16
C ARG A 206 -9.90 -0.55 6.81
N ASN A 207 -9.28 -1.05 5.74
CA ASN A 207 -9.90 -1.16 4.42
C ASN A 207 -10.91 -2.31 4.30
N THR A 208 -10.87 -3.29 5.20
CA THR A 208 -11.89 -4.34 5.23
C THR A 208 -13.20 -3.70 5.68
N ASP A 209 -14.21 -3.67 4.81
CA ASP A 209 -15.44 -2.91 5.01
C ASP A 209 -16.03 -3.17 6.40
N ARG A 210 -16.13 -2.12 7.21
CA ARG A 210 -16.68 -2.21 8.57
C ARG A 210 -18.10 -2.79 8.54
N LYS A 211 -18.83 -2.59 7.43
CA LYS A 211 -20.15 -3.18 7.18
C LYS A 211 -20.11 -4.70 7.04
N LEU A 212 -19.05 -5.27 6.45
CA LEU A 212 -18.86 -6.73 6.37
C LEU A 212 -18.63 -7.32 7.77
N VAL A 213 -17.86 -6.63 8.61
CA VAL A 213 -17.65 -7.03 10.02
C VAL A 213 -18.94 -6.91 10.83
N GLU A 214 -19.69 -5.81 10.68
CA GLU A 214 -20.97 -5.59 11.36
C GLU A 214 -22.06 -6.58 10.91
N ALA A 215 -22.15 -6.87 9.61
CA ALA A 215 -23.06 -7.88 9.07
C ALA A 215 -22.76 -9.26 9.64
N MET A 216 -21.49 -9.68 9.66
CA MET A 216 -21.11 -10.99 10.22
C MET A 216 -21.32 -11.08 11.74
N ARG A 217 -21.23 -9.94 12.44
CA ARG A 217 -21.64 -9.84 13.85
C ARG A 217 -23.14 -10.03 14.03
N SER A 218 -23.95 -9.49 13.13
CA SER A 218 -25.42 -9.69 13.15
C SER A 218 -25.82 -11.14 12.84
N PHE A 219 -24.97 -11.88 12.10
CA PHE A 219 -25.09 -13.33 11.90
C PHE A 219 -24.57 -14.16 13.10
N GLY A 220 -24.15 -13.55 14.20
CA GLY A 220 -23.75 -14.25 15.42
C GLY A 220 -22.33 -14.82 15.41
N LEU A 221 -21.48 -14.46 14.44
CA LEU A 221 -20.10 -14.93 14.44
C LEU A 221 -19.29 -14.33 15.61
N GLY A 222 -18.52 -15.19 16.29
CA GLY A 222 -17.57 -14.78 17.32
C GLY A 222 -16.40 -13.98 16.75
N ARG A 223 -15.76 -13.16 17.62
CA ARG A 223 -14.64 -12.27 17.23
C ARG A 223 -13.52 -13.00 16.48
N LEU A 224 -13.18 -14.22 16.91
CA LEU A 224 -12.11 -15.01 16.30
C LEU A 224 -12.49 -15.53 14.91
N ALA A 225 -13.75 -15.89 14.70
CA ALA A 225 -14.27 -16.35 13.41
C ALA A 225 -14.30 -15.20 12.39
N ILE A 226 -14.70 -14.00 12.81
CA ILE A 226 -14.66 -12.80 11.97
C ILE A 226 -13.23 -12.46 11.53
N VAL A 227 -12.26 -12.54 12.46
CA VAL A 227 -10.84 -12.29 12.14
C VAL A 227 -10.35 -13.28 11.08
N ARG A 228 -10.58 -14.58 11.25
CA ARG A 228 -10.05 -15.61 10.35
C ARG A 228 -10.75 -15.64 8.98
N GLN A 229 -12.04 -15.35 8.95
CA GLN A 229 -12.90 -15.65 7.79
C GLN A 229 -13.26 -14.43 6.95
N VAL A 230 -13.09 -13.22 7.51
CA VAL A 230 -13.40 -11.95 6.81
C VAL A 230 -12.17 -11.06 6.75
N VAL A 231 -11.51 -10.85 7.89
CA VAL A 231 -10.42 -9.86 7.98
C VAL A 231 -9.11 -10.41 7.45
N LEU A 232 -8.77 -11.66 7.72
CA LEU A 232 -7.57 -12.31 7.16
C LEU A 232 -7.59 -12.34 5.62
N PRO A 233 -8.65 -12.82 4.94
CA PRO A 233 -8.70 -12.79 3.47
C PRO A 233 -8.84 -11.37 2.90
N GLY A 234 -9.54 -10.47 3.58
CA GLY A 234 -9.66 -9.06 3.17
C GLY A 234 -8.34 -8.28 3.28
N ALA A 235 -7.53 -8.58 4.29
CA ALA A 235 -6.24 -7.94 4.52
C ALA A 235 -5.08 -8.60 3.76
N LEU A 236 -5.23 -9.85 3.28
CA LEU A 236 -4.19 -10.61 2.58
C LEU A 236 -3.47 -9.81 1.47
N PRO A 237 -4.16 -9.12 0.55
CA PRO A 237 -3.49 -8.32 -0.49
C PRO A 237 -2.61 -7.21 0.09
N SER A 238 -3.04 -6.60 1.19
CA SER A 238 -2.29 -5.55 1.90
C SER A 238 -1.10 -6.13 2.65
N LEU A 239 -1.26 -7.29 3.29
CA LEU A 239 -0.16 -8.00 3.94
C LEU A 239 0.92 -8.42 2.92
N LEU A 240 0.51 -8.88 1.73
CA LEU A 240 1.41 -9.21 0.63
C LEU A 240 2.10 -7.99 0.03
N ALA A 241 1.45 -6.82 0.07
CA ALA A 241 2.09 -5.57 -0.35
C ALA A 241 3.12 -5.05 0.67
N GLY A 242 2.98 -5.46 1.94
CA GLY A 242 3.89 -5.09 3.03
C GLY A 242 5.08 -6.03 3.22
N LEU A 243 5.04 -7.23 2.64
CA LEU A 243 6.11 -8.24 2.62
C LEU A 243 7.06 -8.00 1.45
#